data_AF-A0A9D3U7P4-F1
#
_entry.id   AF-A0A9D3U7P4-F1
#
_cell.length_a   1.000
_cell.length_b   1.000
_cell.length_c   1.000
_cell.angle_alpha   90.00
_cell.angle_beta   90.00
_cell.angle_gamma   90.00
#
_symmetry.space_group_name_H-M   'P 1'
#
loop_
_entity.id
_entity.type
_entity.pdbx_description
1 polymer ?
#
loop_
_entity_poly.entity_id
_entity_poly.type
_entity_poly.pdbx_seq_one_letter_code
_entity_poly.pdbx_strand_id
1 'polypeptide(L)'
;SQSVKIFLLGKERLGYVTSEIKKLAVTDTGFAKWMRDNGRVMTWLLNSMAPSISRNFLLYTTSAEIWSAIRKTYSSTDNIAELYHVEDQAATLK
;
A
#
# COMPACT_ATOMS: atom_id res chain seq x y z
N SER A 1 -6.29 2.47 3.26
CA SER A 1 -6.53 3.86 3.72
C SER A 1 -6.91 4.76 2.55
N GLN A 2 -7.99 5.55 2.66
CA GLN A 2 -8.41 6.53 1.64
C GLN A 2 -7.58 7.82 1.69
N SER A 3 -7.12 8.24 2.87
CA SER A 3 -6.30 9.46 3.01
C SER A 3 -4.99 9.37 2.23
N VAL A 4 -4.32 8.20 2.23
CA VAL A 4 -3.11 7.96 1.44
C VAL A 4 -3.38 8.05 -0.06
N LYS A 5 -4.53 7.53 -0.53
CA LYS A 5 -4.91 7.63 -1.96
C LYS A 5 -5.13 9.08 -2.38
N ILE A 6 -5.84 9.86 -1.57
CA ILE A 6 -6.10 11.30 -1.83
C ILE A 6 -4.78 12.08 -1.86
N PHE A 7 -3.90 11.85 -0.88
CA PHE A 7 -2.59 12.49 -0.83
C PHE A 7 -1.76 12.18 -2.08
N LEU A 8 -1.68 10.91 -2.50
CA LEU A 8 -0.92 10.52 -3.69
C LEU A 8 -1.57 11.02 -4.98
N LEU A 9 -2.90 11.10 -5.04
CA LEU A 9 -3.63 11.70 -6.16
C LEU A 9 -3.27 13.18 -6.31
N GLY A 10 -3.29 13.95 -5.21
CA GLY A 10 -2.88 15.36 -5.21
C GLY A 10 -1.39 15.60 -5.51
N LYS A 11 -0.57 14.55 -5.48
CA LYS A 11 0.85 14.58 -5.89
C LYS A 11 1.09 14.01 -7.30
N GLU A 12 0.03 13.58 -7.98
CA GLU A 12 0.09 12.89 -9.28
C GLU A 12 0.93 11.59 -9.23
N ARG A 13 0.99 10.94 -8.07
CA ARG A 13 1.79 9.73 -7.83
C ARG A 13 0.98 8.48 -7.53
N LEU A 14 -0.35 8.55 -7.61
CA LEU A 14 -1.23 7.40 -7.34
C LEU A 14 -0.87 6.17 -8.18
N GLY A 15 -0.47 6.37 -9.44
CA GLY A 15 -0.09 5.29 -10.36
C GLY A 15 1.08 4.41 -9.89
N TYR A 16 1.94 4.90 -8.98
CA TYR A 16 3.06 4.13 -8.40
C TYR A 16 2.61 3.10 -7.36
N VAL A 17 1.40 3.23 -6.80
CA VAL A 17 0.84 2.26 -5.83
C VAL A 17 -0.27 1.41 -6.43
N THR A 18 -0.93 1.86 -7.49
CA THR A 18 -1.92 1.07 -8.25
C THR A 18 -1.27 0.19 -9.33
N SER A 19 0.03 0.34 -9.55
CA SER A 19 0.80 -0.32 -10.62
C SER A 19 0.39 0.10 -12.05
N GLU A 20 -0.36 1.19 -12.20
CA GLU A 20 -0.61 1.84 -13.49
C GLU A 20 0.71 2.37 -14.10
N ILE A 21 1.58 2.93 -13.26
CA ILE A 21 2.94 3.30 -13.65
C ILE A 21 3.84 2.09 -13.42
N LYS A 22 4.05 1.31 -14.47
CA LYS A 22 4.87 0.10 -14.43
C LYS A 22 6.34 0.40 -14.21
N LYS A 23 7.04 -0.53 -13.55
CA LYS A 23 8.50 -0.53 -13.45
C LYS A 23 9.09 -0.61 -14.86
N LEU A 24 9.92 0.36 -15.19
CA LEU A 24 10.65 0.42 -16.45
C LEU A 24 11.87 -0.51 -16.41
N ALA A 25 12.34 -0.94 -17.59
CA ALA A 25 13.59 -1.68 -17.70
C ALA A 25 14.77 -0.75 -17.38
N VAL A 26 15.87 -1.30 -16.89
CA VAL A 26 17.07 -0.51 -16.54
C VAL A 26 17.66 0.21 -17.76
N THR A 27 17.42 -0.33 -18.95
CA THR A 27 17.83 0.24 -20.24
C THR A 27 16.97 1.43 -20.69
N ASP A 28 15.79 1.64 -20.09
CA ASP A 28 14.92 2.75 -20.44
C ASP A 28 15.48 4.08 -19.91
N THR A 29 15.48 5.11 -20.76
CA THR A 29 15.90 6.47 -20.38
C THR A 29 15.06 7.06 -19.23
N GLY A 30 13.81 6.59 -19.08
CA GLY A 30 12.90 6.97 -18.01
C GLY A 30 13.17 6.27 -16.66
N PHE A 31 14.00 5.22 -16.61
CA PHE A 31 14.17 4.38 -15.41
C PHE A 31 14.67 5.18 -14.21
N ALA A 32 15.64 6.07 -14.40
CA ALA A 32 16.17 6.89 -13.32
C ALA A 32 15.10 7.82 -12.72
N LYS A 33 14.22 8.38 -13.56
CA LYS A 33 13.09 9.20 -13.11
C LYS A 33 12.08 8.35 -12.35
N TRP A 34 11.72 7.21 -12.91
CA TRP A 34 10.81 6.25 -12.28
C TRP A 34 11.32 5.83 -10.90
N MET A 35 12.60 5.48 -10.78
CA MET A 35 13.22 5.06 -9.52
C MET A 35 13.16 6.16 -8.45
N ARG A 36 13.47 7.41 -8.81
CA ARG A 36 13.38 8.56 -7.89
C ARG A 36 11.94 8.80 -7.42
N ASP A 37 10.99 8.77 -8.35
CA ASP A 37 9.59 9.00 -8.05
C ASP A 37 9.00 7.85 -7.19
N ASN A 38 9.31 6.60 -7.52
CA ASN A 38 8.96 5.41 -6.72
C ASN A 38 9.55 5.49 -5.31
N GLY A 39 10.83 5.87 -5.18
CA GLY A 39 11.49 6.04 -3.89
C GLY A 39 10.83 7.11 -3.00
N ARG A 40 10.37 8.23 -3.58
CA ARG A 40 9.61 9.26 -2.85
C ARG A 40 8.32 8.69 -2.28
N VAL A 41 7.58 7.92 -3.08
CA VAL A 41 6.33 7.29 -2.64
C VAL A 41 6.60 6.26 -1.53
N MET A 42 7.66 5.45 -1.66
CA MET A 42 8.09 4.53 -0.59
C MET A 42 8.37 5.28 0.72
N THR A 43 9.13 6.38 0.66
CA THR A 43 9.40 7.22 1.85
C THR A 43 8.12 7.75 2.48
N TRP A 44 7.16 8.25 1.69
CA TRP A 44 5.89 8.72 2.22
C TRP A 44 5.08 7.60 2.89
N LEU A 45 5.06 6.41 2.30
CA LEU A 45 4.38 5.26 2.89
C LEU A 45 5.05 4.84 4.21
N LEU A 46 6.37 4.66 4.21
CA LEU A 46 7.13 4.21 5.38
C LEU A 46 7.05 5.22 6.54
N ASN A 47 7.14 6.52 6.24
CA ASN A 47 7.06 7.57 7.25
C ASN A 47 5.63 7.81 7.77
N SER A 48 4.60 7.34 7.05
CA SER A 48 3.22 7.42 7.54
C SER A 48 2.87 6.34 8.57
N MET A 49 3.77 5.39 8.80
CA MET A 49 3.59 4.27 9.73
C MET A 49 4.45 4.46 10.98
N ALA A 50 4.03 3.85 12.09
CA ALA A 50 4.87 3.74 13.27
C ALA A 50 6.19 3.00 12.91
N PRO A 51 7.36 3.40 13.45
CA PRO A 51 8.64 2.79 13.10
C PRO A 51 8.72 1.27 13.32
N SER A 52 7.99 0.75 14.31
CA SER A 52 7.88 -0.69 14.58
C SER A 52 7.18 -1.44 13.44
N ILE A 53 6.23 -0.80 12.76
CA ILE A 53 5.49 -1.36 11.63
C ILE A 53 6.28 -1.19 10.34
N SER A 54 6.81 0.01 10.08
CA SER A 54 7.49 0.33 8.81
C SER A 54 8.72 -0.56 8.55
N ARG A 55 9.40 -1.02 9.61
CA ARG A 55 10.55 -1.94 9.52
C ARG A 55 10.22 -3.23 8.76
N ASN A 56 8.98 -3.73 8.86
CA ASN A 56 8.55 -4.95 8.17
C ASN A 56 8.51 -4.77 6.63
N PHE A 57 8.58 -3.54 6.13
CA PHE A 57 8.43 -3.22 4.72
C PHE A 57 9.73 -2.72 4.05
N LEU A 58 10.85 -2.65 4.79
CA LEU A 58 12.13 -2.13 4.26
C LEU A 58 12.77 -2.99 3.17
N LEU A 59 12.39 -4.28 3.07
CA LEU A 59 12.93 -5.20 2.07
C LEU A 59 12.21 -5.11 0.71
N TYR A 60 11.07 -4.41 0.64
CA TYR A 60 10.38 -4.20 -0.62
C TYR A 60 11.11 -3.18 -1.49
N THR A 61 11.05 -3.39 -2.80
CA THR A 61 11.81 -2.59 -3.77
C THR A 61 10.96 -1.56 -4.49
N THR A 62 9.63 -1.66 -4.37
CA THR A 62 8.67 -0.76 -5.02
C THR A 62 7.60 -0.28 -4.07
N SER A 63 7.06 0.91 -4.32
CA SER A 63 5.91 1.42 -3.57
C SER A 63 4.66 0.58 -3.77
N ALA A 64 4.51 -0.06 -4.93
CA ALA A 64 3.39 -0.96 -5.21
C ALA A 64 3.43 -2.21 -4.32
N GLU A 65 4.60 -2.81 -4.11
CA GLU A 65 4.78 -3.94 -3.20
C GLU A 65 4.44 -3.56 -1.76
N ILE A 66 4.99 -2.44 -1.26
CA ILE A 66 4.69 -1.91 0.08
C ILE A 66 3.18 -1.69 0.23
N TRP A 67 2.56 -1.01 -0.74
CA TRP A 67 1.14 -0.71 -0.70
C TRP A 67 0.26 -1.97 -0.73
N SER A 68 0.63 -2.96 -1.55
CA SER A 68 -0.06 -4.25 -1.61
C SER A 68 0.01 -4.99 -0.28
N ALA A 69 1.20 -5.06 0.31
CA ALA A 69 1.42 -5.70 1.61
C ALA A 69 0.66 -4.99 2.73
N ILE A 70 0.71 -3.64 2.81
CA ILE A 70 -0.07 -2.86 3.78
C ILE A 70 -1.57 -3.14 3.64
N ARG A 71 -2.10 -3.18 2.41
CA ARG A 71 -3.51 -3.53 2.19
C ARG A 71 -3.81 -4.94 2.65
N LYS A 72 -2.96 -5.93 2.37
CA LYS A 72 -3.19 -7.30 2.82
C LYS A 72 -3.16 -7.43 4.35
N THR A 73 -2.21 -6.77 5.00
CA THR A 73 -2.02 -6.88 6.46
C THR A 73 -3.04 -6.05 7.26
N TYR A 74 -3.48 -4.91 6.73
CA TYR A 74 -4.28 -3.92 7.45
C TYR A 74 -5.56 -3.52 6.72
N SER A 75 -5.97 -4.19 5.64
CA SER A 75 -7.33 -4.02 5.15
C SER A 75 -8.26 -4.69 6.12
N SER A 76 -9.06 -3.86 6.79
CA SER A 76 -10.17 -4.30 7.61
C SER A 76 -11.19 -5.14 6.82
N THR A 77 -11.11 -5.26 5.50
CA THR A 77 -12.04 -6.10 4.72
C THR A 77 -12.00 -7.57 5.09
N ASP A 78 -10.83 -8.15 5.40
CA ASP A 78 -10.75 -9.54 5.87
C ASP A 78 -11.25 -9.67 7.33
N ASN A 79 -10.92 -8.69 8.18
CA ASN A 79 -11.36 -8.70 9.59
C ASN A 79 -12.85 -8.34 9.79
N ILE A 80 -13.42 -7.50 8.92
CA ILE A 80 -14.84 -7.09 8.98
C ILE A 80 -15.71 -8.24 8.46
N ALA A 81 -15.29 -8.95 7.42
CA ALA A 81 -16.00 -10.14 6.95
C ALA A 81 -16.02 -11.25 8.02
N GLU A 82 -14.89 -11.51 8.69
CA GLU A 82 -14.85 -12.43 9.84
C GLU A 82 -15.68 -11.93 11.03
N LEU A 83 -15.66 -10.64 11.34
CA LEU A 83 -16.48 -10.06 12.42
C LEU A 83 -17.98 -10.24 12.15
N TYR A 84 -18.44 -9.97 10.92
CA TYR A 84 -19.83 -10.22 10.53
C TYR A 84 -20.20 -11.70 10.63
N HIS A 85 -19.28 -12.60 10.28
CA HIS A 85 -19.55 -14.04 10.37
C HIS A 85 -19.68 -14.52 11.82
N VAL A 86 -18.88 -13.95 12.73
CA VAL A 86 -18.96 -14.25 14.17
C VAL A 86 -20.23 -13.68 14.80
N GLU A 87 -20.66 -12.48 14.42
CA GLU A 87 -21.94 -11.90 14.89
C GLU A 87 -23.16 -12.69 14.40
N ASP A 88 -23.14 -13.17 13.16
CA ASP A 88 -24.22 -13.98 12.58
C ASP A 88 -24.34 -15.36 13.26
N GLN A 89 -23.21 -16.00 13.59
CA GLN A 89 -23.18 -17.24 14.37
C GLN A 89 -23.64 -17.05 15.82
N ALA A 90 -23.33 -15.92 16.45
CA ALA A 90 -23.81 -15.60 17.79
C ALA A 90 -25.31 -15.26 17.82
N ALA A 91 -25.86 -14.71 16.74
CA ALA A 91 -27.28 -14.39 16.60
C ALA A 91 -28.15 -15.63 16.29
N THR A 92 -27.60 -16.66 15.66
CA THR A 92 -28.29 -17.92 15.33
C THR A 92 -28.28 -18.95 16.47
N LEU A 93 -27.57 -18.67 17.58
CA LEU A 93 -27.56 -19.47 18.80
C LEU A 93 -28.49 -18.93 19.92
N LYS A 94 -29.43 -18.03 19.60
CA LYS A 94 -30.54 -17.62 20.49
C LYS A 94 -31.87 -18.15 19.98
#